data_AF-A0AAI9TRH0-F1
#
_entry.id   AF-A0AAI9TRH0-F1
#
_cell.length_a   1.000
_cell.length_b   1.000
_cell.length_c   1.000
_cell.angle_alpha   90.00
_cell.angle_beta   90.00
_cell.angle_gamma   90.00
#
_symmetry.space_group_name_H-M   'P 1'
#
loop_
_entity.id
_entity.type
_entity.pdbx_description
1 polymer ?
#
loop_
_entity_poly.entity_id
_entity_poly.type
_entity_poly.pdbx_seq_one_letter_code
_entity_poly.pdbx_strand_id
1 'polypeptide(L)'
;MPETKEKSKVHKLSIKGSAKLVSEFFEYSINSILFQRGVYPPEDFTTIKKYGLNMLVSADDQVKAYIKKIMSQLKEWMQGGKISKLVVVITSKETGEHVERWQFDVEIFGKQSKSKSSQKAGDKENSTQG
;
A
#
# COMPACT_ATOMS: atom_id res chain seq x y z
N MET A 1 -6.88 16.95 -34.90
CA MET A 1 -7.24 15.59 -34.45
C MET A 1 -7.56 15.70 -32.97
N PRO A 2 -8.70 15.21 -32.46
CA PRO A 2 -8.98 15.30 -31.02
C PRO A 2 -8.20 14.18 -30.31
N GLU A 3 -7.30 14.57 -29.40
CA GLU A 3 -6.67 13.64 -28.47
C GLU A 3 -7.72 13.13 -27.49
N THR A 4 -8.14 11.88 -27.65
CA THR A 4 -9.01 11.19 -26.71
C THR A 4 -8.20 10.99 -25.42
N LYS A 5 -8.35 11.88 -24.42
CA LYS A 5 -7.82 11.67 -23.08
C LYS A 5 -8.43 10.39 -22.50
N GLU A 6 -7.66 9.30 -22.51
CA GLU A 6 -8.06 8.07 -21.83
C GLU A 6 -8.28 8.37 -20.34
N LYS A 7 -9.44 7.95 -19.82
CA LYS A 7 -9.78 8.13 -18.42
C LYS A 7 -8.83 7.30 -17.57
N SER A 8 -8.10 7.95 -16.67
CA SER A 8 -7.18 7.31 -15.73
C SER A 8 -7.85 6.12 -15.00
N LYS A 9 -7.33 4.91 -15.19
CA LYS A 9 -7.85 3.69 -14.55
C LYS A 9 -7.34 3.61 -13.10
N VAL A 10 -8.23 3.86 -12.15
CA VAL A 10 -7.92 3.82 -10.71
C VAL A 10 -8.60 2.64 -10.04
N HIS A 11 -7.80 1.78 -9.42
CA HIS A 11 -8.26 0.66 -8.61
C HIS A 11 -8.11 1.00 -7.12
N LYS A 12 -9.18 0.86 -6.33
CA LYS A 12 -9.15 1.08 -4.88
C LYS A 12 -9.45 -0.22 -4.16
N LEU A 13 -8.59 -0.60 -3.22
CA LEU A 13 -8.73 -1.79 -2.38
C LEU A 13 -8.57 -1.38 -0.91
N SER A 14 -9.37 -1.97 -0.03
CA SER A 14 -9.23 -1.81 1.42
C SER A 14 -8.76 -3.13 2.02
N ILE A 15 -7.75 -3.08 2.88
CA ILE A 15 -7.19 -4.27 3.52
C ILE A 15 -7.17 -4.04 5.02
N LYS A 16 -7.70 -5.03 5.75
CA LYS A 16 -7.70 -5.05 7.21
C LYS A 16 -6.97 -6.28 7.71
N GLY A 17 -6.02 -6.12 8.62
CA GLY A 17 -5.24 -7.26 9.11
C GLY A 17 -4.19 -6.89 10.14
N SER A 18 -3.45 -7.92 10.58
CA SER A 18 -2.22 -7.69 11.33
C SER A 18 -1.13 -7.13 10.42
N ALA A 19 -0.19 -6.36 10.99
CA ALA A 19 0.95 -5.81 10.23
C ALA A 19 1.71 -6.88 9.42
N LYS A 20 1.85 -8.09 9.98
CA LYS A 20 2.50 -9.21 9.30
C LYS A 20 1.72 -9.66 8.07
N LEU A 21 0.41 -9.90 8.21
CA LEU A 21 -0.43 -10.40 7.12
C LEU A 21 -0.56 -9.38 5.99
N VAL A 22 -0.74 -8.10 6.35
CA VAL A 22 -0.83 -7.01 5.36
C VAL A 22 0.49 -6.84 4.61
N SER A 23 1.63 -7.00 5.28
CA SER A 23 2.95 -7.01 4.62
C SER A 23 3.07 -8.14 3.61
N GLU A 24 2.76 -9.37 4.00
CA GLU A 24 2.85 -10.52 3.09
C GLU A 24 1.89 -10.36 1.90
N PHE A 25 0.68 -9.83 2.13
CA PHE A 25 -0.27 -9.54 1.06
C PHE A 25 0.32 -8.59 0.01
N PHE A 26 1.00 -7.52 0.43
CA PHE A 26 1.57 -6.55 -0.51
C PHE A 26 2.72 -7.12 -1.33
N GLU A 27 3.55 -7.97 -0.73
CA GLU A 27 4.64 -8.63 -1.45
C GLU A 27 4.12 -9.42 -2.65
N TYR A 28 3.06 -10.21 -2.46
CA TYR A 28 2.44 -10.98 -3.55
C TYR A 28 1.61 -10.12 -4.51
N SER A 29 0.93 -9.09 -4.00
CA SER A 29 0.12 -8.21 -4.83
C SER A 29 0.96 -7.41 -5.82
N ILE A 30 2.13 -6.93 -5.39
CA ILE A 30 3.06 -6.22 -6.27
C ILE A 30 3.54 -7.15 -7.39
N ASN A 31 4.02 -8.37 -7.05
CA ASN A 31 4.43 -9.36 -8.06
C ASN A 31 3.29 -9.68 -9.04
N SER A 32 2.06 -9.82 -8.54
CA SER A 32 0.89 -10.12 -9.37
C SER A 32 0.54 -8.98 -10.33
N ILE A 33 0.65 -7.72 -9.89
CA ILE A 33 0.43 -6.54 -10.74
C ILE A 33 1.50 -6.47 -11.84
N LEU A 34 2.77 -6.69 -11.48
CA LEU A 34 3.88 -6.66 -12.43
C LEU A 34 3.70 -7.72 -13.53
N PHE A 35 3.27 -8.93 -13.16
CA PHE A 35 2.98 -10.00 -14.10
C PHE A 35 1.74 -9.72 -14.97
N GLN A 36 0.58 -9.45 -14.35
CA GLN A 36 -0.69 -9.32 -15.07
C GLN A 36 -0.72 -8.11 -16.03
N ARG A 37 0.10 -7.09 -15.78
CA ARG A 37 0.22 -5.91 -16.64
C ARG A 37 1.40 -5.97 -17.59
N GLY A 38 2.13 -7.10 -17.62
CA GLY A 38 3.25 -7.30 -18.53
C GLY A 38 4.37 -6.28 -18.34
N VAL A 39 4.57 -5.78 -17.12
CA VAL A 39 5.67 -4.85 -16.80
C VAL A 39 7.01 -5.59 -16.90
N TYR A 40 7.00 -6.87 -16.57
CA TYR A 40 8.10 -7.80 -16.77
C TYR A 40 7.63 -9.01 -17.58
N PRO A 41 8.52 -9.65 -18.36
CA PRO A 41 8.22 -10.86 -19.10
C PRO A 41 7.67 -12.00 -18.21
N PRO A 42 6.73 -12.82 -18.70
CA PRO A 42 6.18 -13.96 -17.95
C PRO A 42 7.22 -14.98 -17.48
N GLU A 43 8.30 -15.19 -18.25
CA GLU A 43 9.41 -16.08 -17.95
C GLU A 43 10.21 -15.65 -16.71
N ASP A 44 10.15 -14.36 -16.35
CA ASP A 44 10.78 -13.81 -15.15
C ASP A 44 9.94 -14.04 -13.90
N PHE A 45 8.91 -14.90 -13.96
CA PHE A 45 8.09 -15.25 -12.81
C PHE A 45 8.03 -16.75 -12.60
N THR A 46 8.05 -17.14 -11.32
CA THR A 46 7.83 -18.51 -10.89
C THR A 46 6.58 -18.59 -10.03
N THR A 47 5.90 -19.73 -10.12
CA THR A 47 4.75 -20.02 -9.27
C THR A 47 5.21 -20.75 -8.02
N ILE A 48 4.84 -20.23 -6.85
CA ILE A 48 5.07 -20.89 -5.56
C ILE A 48 3.74 -21.19 -4.88
N LYS A 49 3.68 -22.30 -4.12
CA LYS A 49 2.50 -22.64 -3.33
C LYS A 49 2.57 -21.94 -1.97
N LYS A 50 1.58 -21.11 -1.66
CA LYS A 50 1.43 -20.47 -0.35
C LYS A 50 -0.04 -20.40 0.03
N TYR A 51 -0.38 -20.75 1.27
CA TYR A 51 -1.76 -20.74 1.76
C TYR A 51 -2.72 -21.63 0.93
N GLY A 52 -2.20 -22.70 0.32
CA GLY A 52 -2.96 -23.54 -0.60
C GLY A 52 -3.22 -22.93 -1.99
N LEU A 53 -2.69 -21.74 -2.26
CA LEU A 53 -2.84 -21.01 -3.52
C LEU A 53 -1.52 -20.97 -4.30
N ASN A 54 -1.63 -20.88 -5.62
CA ASN A 54 -0.51 -20.62 -6.51
C ASN A 54 -0.26 -19.11 -6.56
N MET A 55 0.86 -18.67 -5.99
CA MET A 55 1.28 -17.27 -5.95
C MET A 55 2.41 -17.04 -6.93
N LEU A 56 2.40 -15.92 -7.64
CA LEU A 56 3.48 -15.52 -8.54
C LEU A 56 4.53 -14.68 -7.80
N VAL A 57 5.79 -14.99 -8.04
CA VAL A 57 6.94 -14.23 -7.55
C VAL A 57 7.97 -14.08 -8.67
N SER A 58 8.60 -12.92 -8.75
CA SER A 58 9.65 -12.70 -9.73
C SER A 58 10.85 -13.63 -9.48
N ALA A 59 11.46 -14.11 -10.57
CA ALA A 59 12.70 -14.87 -10.62
C ALA A 59 13.93 -13.97 -10.81
N ASP A 60 13.75 -12.72 -11.24
CA ASP A 60 14.82 -11.74 -11.41
C ASP A 60 15.30 -11.20 -10.05
N ASP A 61 16.61 -11.24 -9.83
CA ASP A 61 17.19 -10.88 -8.53
C ASP A 61 17.18 -9.37 -8.26
N GLN A 62 17.23 -8.52 -9.29
CA GLN A 62 17.14 -7.07 -9.14
C GLN A 62 15.72 -6.67 -8.71
N VAL A 63 14.70 -7.25 -9.34
CA VAL A 63 13.28 -7.05 -9.00
C VAL A 63 13.00 -7.56 -7.59
N LYS A 64 13.45 -8.76 -7.24
CA LYS A 64 13.33 -9.30 -5.88
C LYS A 64 13.98 -8.37 -4.85
N ALA A 65 15.21 -7.91 -5.10
CA ALA A 65 15.92 -7.03 -4.19
C ALA A 65 15.19 -5.69 -4.00
N TYR A 66 14.67 -5.13 -5.09
CA TYR A 66 13.91 -3.88 -5.06
C TYR A 66 12.61 -4.02 -4.26
N ILE A 67 11.81 -5.05 -4.55
CA ILE A 67 10.59 -5.35 -3.80
C ILE A 67 10.92 -5.57 -2.32
N LYS A 68 11.95 -6.37 -2.01
CA LYS A 68 12.37 -6.63 -0.62
C LYS A 68 12.73 -5.36 0.15
N LYS A 69 13.42 -4.42 -0.50
CA LYS A 69 13.76 -3.10 0.09
C LYS A 69 12.52 -2.27 0.40
N ILE A 70 11.51 -2.26 -0.47
CA ILE A 70 10.24 -1.59 -0.21
C ILE A 70 9.51 -2.29 0.94
N MET A 71 9.46 -3.62 0.92
CA MET A 71 8.78 -4.42 1.94
C MET A 71 9.39 -4.28 3.33
N SER A 72 10.71 -4.07 3.46
CA SER A 72 11.33 -3.83 4.77
C SER A 72 10.86 -2.52 5.39
N GLN A 73 10.84 -1.44 4.61
CA GLN A 73 10.35 -0.13 5.08
C GLN A 73 8.84 -0.20 5.41
N LEU A 74 8.07 -0.90 4.58
CA LEU A 74 6.65 -1.08 4.77
C LEU A 74 6.33 -1.78 6.09
N LYS A 75 7.10 -2.81 6.45
CA LYS A 75 6.96 -3.54 7.72
C LYS A 75 7.17 -2.62 8.93
N GLU A 76 8.21 -1.78 8.90
CA GLU A 76 8.48 -0.82 9.97
C GLU A 76 7.34 0.20 10.11
N TRP A 77 6.81 0.72 9.00
CA TRP A 77 5.68 1.65 9.03
C TRP A 77 4.39 0.99 9.50
N MET A 78 4.12 -0.25 9.13
CA MET A 78 2.94 -0.98 9.62
C MET A 78 3.01 -1.24 11.12
N GLN A 79 4.15 -1.71 11.63
CA GLN A 79 4.36 -1.89 13.08
C GLN A 79 4.22 -0.56 13.82
N GLY A 80 4.77 0.51 13.24
CA GLY A 80 4.64 1.87 13.74
C GLY A 80 3.24 2.48 13.57
N GLY A 81 2.31 1.86 12.85
CA GLY A 81 1.02 2.44 12.48
C GLY A 81 1.13 3.76 11.72
N LYS A 82 2.22 3.94 10.97
CA LYS A 82 2.57 5.17 10.22
C LYS A 82 2.11 5.13 8.76
N ILE A 83 1.52 4.02 8.32
CA ILE A 83 1.00 3.84 6.97
C ILE A 83 -0.53 3.83 6.99
N SER A 84 -1.12 4.61 6.10
CA SER A 84 -2.56 4.63 5.84
C SER A 84 -2.91 4.20 4.41
N LYS A 85 -1.96 4.30 3.48
CA LYS A 85 -2.17 4.00 2.06
C LYS A 85 -0.88 3.55 1.38
N LEU A 86 -0.98 2.56 0.51
CA LEU A 86 0.04 2.20 -0.47
C LEU A 86 -0.48 2.48 -1.88
N VAL A 87 0.30 3.13 -2.72
CA VAL A 87 -0.09 3.43 -4.12
C VAL A 87 0.95 2.86 -5.06
N VAL A 88 0.51 2.05 -6.03
CA VAL A 88 1.34 1.54 -7.13
C VAL A 88 0.87 2.21 -8.41
N VAL A 89 1.78 2.85 -9.13
CA VAL A 89 1.50 3.55 -10.38
C VAL A 89 2.28 2.89 -11.50
N ILE A 90 1.62 2.57 -12.59
CA ILE A 90 2.24 2.15 -13.85
C ILE A 90 2.21 3.36 -14.78
N THR A 91 3.39 3.74 -15.25
CA THR A 91 3.59 4.88 -16.14
C THR A 91 4.19 4.38 -17.43
N SER A 92 3.71 4.90 -18.57
CA SER A 92 4.29 4.60 -19.87
C SER A 92 5.71 5.18 -19.93
N LYS A 93 6.68 4.37 -20.34
CA LYS A 93 8.06 4.84 -20.53
C LYS A 93 8.19 5.80 -21.71
N GLU A 94 7.35 5.63 -22.73
CA GLU A 94 7.39 6.41 -23.96
C GLU A 94 6.75 7.78 -23.79
N THR A 95 5.57 7.83 -23.16
CA THR A 95 4.79 9.07 -23.03
C THR A 95 4.92 9.74 -21.66
N GLY A 96 5.40 9.02 -20.65
CA GLY A 96 5.44 9.51 -19.27
C GLY A 96 4.06 9.61 -18.60
N GLU A 97 3.00 9.17 -19.27
CA GLU A 97 1.63 9.27 -18.76
C GLU A 97 1.28 8.12 -17.82
N HIS A 98 0.43 8.42 -16.83
CA HIS A 98 -0.10 7.43 -15.91
C HIS A 98 -1.10 6.51 -16.60
N VAL A 99 -0.68 5.28 -16.86
CA VAL A 99 -1.52 4.25 -17.47
C VAL A 99 -2.48 3.67 -16.44
N GLU A 100 -1.99 3.41 -15.23
CA GLU A 100 -2.79 2.77 -14.20
C GLU A 100 -2.34 3.11 -12.79
N ARG A 101 -3.31 3.20 -11.87
CA ARG A 101 -3.07 3.50 -10.47
C ARG A 101 -3.84 2.56 -9.54
N TRP A 102 -3.10 1.78 -8.76
CA TRP A 102 -3.63 0.95 -7.68
C TRP A 102 -3.45 1.65 -6.35
N GLN A 103 -4.54 1.82 -5.61
CA GLN A 103 -4.56 2.43 -4.28
C GLN A 103 -5.05 1.40 -3.28
N PHE A 104 -4.23 1.12 -2.27
CA PHE A 104 -4.54 0.22 -1.18
C PHE A 104 -4.67 1.05 0.10
N ASP A 105 -5.90 1.16 0.61
CA ASP A 105 -6.17 1.73 1.92
C ASP A 105 -5.85 0.66 2.98
N VAL A 106 -5.03 1.05 3.96
CA VAL A 106 -4.46 0.13 4.96
C VAL A 106 -5.06 0.40 6.32
N GLU A 107 -5.72 -0.61 6.88
CA GLU A 107 -6.20 -0.62 8.25
C GLU A 107 -5.50 -1.74 9.05
N ILE A 108 -4.66 -1.36 10.02
CA ILE A 108 -3.96 -2.32 10.87
C ILE A 108 -4.73 -2.52 12.18
N PHE A 109 -5.09 -3.76 12.49
CA PHE A 109 -5.70 -4.11 13.78
C PHE A 109 -4.67 -3.95 14.91
N GLY A 110 -5.08 -3.37 16.04
CA GLY A 110 -4.26 -3.30 17.26
C GLY A 110 -3.81 -1.91 17.69
N LYS A 111 -4.16 -0.85 16.95
CA LYS A 111 -4.17 0.51 17.50
C LYS A 111 -5.61 0.97 17.62
N GLN A 112 -6.19 0.85 18.82
CA GLN A 112 -7.12 1.89 19.26
C GLN A 112 -6.37 3.20 19.05
N SER A 113 -6.84 3.99 18.08
CA SER A 113 -6.54 5.40 18.08
C SER A 113 -6.94 5.87 19.48
N LYS A 114 -5.94 6.26 20.29
CA LYS A 114 -6.20 7.28 21.31
C LYS A 114 -6.56 8.53 20.54
N SER A 115 -7.81 8.60 20.05
CA SER A 115 -8.46 9.87 19.86
C SER A 115 -8.35 10.56 21.22
N LYS A 116 -7.51 11.60 21.29
CA LYS A 116 -7.54 12.52 22.41
C LYS A 116 -8.98 13.05 22.46
N SER A 117 -9.81 12.46 23.32
CA SER A 117 -10.93 13.17 23.88
C SER A 117 -10.32 14.32 24.65
N SER A 118 -10.35 15.52 24.07
CA SER A 118 -10.14 16.74 24.83
C SER A 118 -11.29 16.84 25.82
N GLN A 119 -11.14 16.26 27.00
CA GLN A 119 -11.91 16.64 28.17
C GLN A 119 -11.57 18.11 28.43
N LYS A 120 -12.46 19.02 28.01
CA LYS A 120 -12.52 20.36 28.59
C LYS A 120 -13.04 20.22 30.01
N ALA A 121 -12.10 20.13 30.96
CA ALA A 121 -12.32 20.40 32.38
C ALA A 121 -11.27 21.45 32.78
N GLY A 122 -11.71 22.49 33.48
CA GLY A 122 -10.95 23.72 33.72
C GLY A 122 -11.93 24.90 33.71
N ASP A 123 -12.91 24.92 34.61
CA ASP A 123 -12.80 25.43 36.00
C ASP A 123 -13.08 26.93 36.02
N LYS A 124 -14.20 27.26 36.65
CA LYS A 124 -14.81 28.60 36.69
C LYS A 124 -14.84 28.99 38.15
N GLU A 125 -13.73 29.50 38.69
CA GLU A 125 -13.81 30.15 40.00
C GLU A 125 -12.78 31.28 40.21
N ASN A 126 -13.37 32.40 40.64
CA ASN A 126 -12.85 33.49 41.45
C ASN A 126 -12.18 34.71 40.78
N SER A 127 -12.89 35.85 40.89
CA SER A 127 -12.32 37.19 40.91
C SER A 127 -13.17 38.02 41.88
N THR A 128 -12.81 38.01 43.16
CA THR A 128 -13.20 39.06 44.11
C THR A 128 -11.99 39.97 44.30
N GLN A 129 -12.09 41.26 43.97
CA GLN A 129 -11.43 42.36 44.66
C GLN A 129 -11.82 43.71 44.02
N GLY A 130 -12.34 44.63 44.85
CA GLY A 130 -12.54 46.05 44.53
C GLY A 130 -13.97 46.52 44.75
#